data_AF-A0A850N626-F1
#
_entry.id   AF-A0A850N626-F1
#
_cell.length_a   1.000
_cell.length_b   1.000
_cell.length_c   1.000
_cell.angle_alpha   90.00
_cell.angle_beta   90.00
_cell.angle_gamma   90.00
#
_symmetry.space_group_name_H-M   'P 1'
#
loop_
_entity.id
_entity.type
_entity.pdbx_description
1 polymer ?
#
loop_
_entity_poly.entity_id
_entity_poly.type
_entity_poly.pdbx_seq_one_letter_code
_entity_poly.pdbx_strand_id
1 'polypeptide(L)'
;MNQLSLDSDGDGISDDIDQDDDNDGIPDIYEDGCETNVGFGSPPPSNSTTNYVTSIYTDYRGFWVSSVGSLNPKAYDDVSTLLGFTVGSNTYATGVASTRMIDSDSNSYYDQIDTDGNGIGDLNVEETSWRALKPVTKILSGIRLEGRSIDGNNGQAAGPLLTTGGIPFNPYLYQGERGLDMAYAIANIGNAWYFRLGGTNTPAYGDGIMDILLTQGAQLSGGSNYNRLHLLDKDGNYLGNGVEVNWNNTPIVGNSMIDQYNVNDTPNNKNVKKNIRLAAVELSEFGLTAAERTEAVIFRLEISANADPVFFAVNDDSFSTGCSPTDSDGDGLANGLDLDSDNDGILDAVEAGHGVATVNGRIPGPVGTDGIPDAVQAPSQYNNGTINYNIADSDNDTFLNYTSIDSDSDGCYDVVEAGFTDPDGDGLLGNSPVTINSSGMVLGQGGYTTPVDGDGNTVYDYTEAGNSPTVSAIQTNAIIFDGHPGNLNIITTNTTQYQWQVSTDGGANFADISDFGMYSGTDTDTLTINNPNMSMDGYLYRVQLYNEAYVCSPLSTSNIITLDIRVQTIITNRKITYRVN
;
A
#
# COMPACT_ATOMS: atom_id res chain seq x y z
N MET A 1 13.09 18.98 15.39
CA MET A 1 12.33 19.85 14.47
C MET A 1 10.85 19.53 14.67
N ASN A 2 9.95 20.51 14.70
CA ASN A 2 8.52 20.22 14.59
C ASN A 2 8.34 19.56 13.22
N GLN A 3 8.11 18.25 13.16
CA GLN A 3 7.49 17.65 12.00
C GLN A 3 6.10 18.29 11.93
N LEU A 4 5.94 19.30 11.06
CA LEU A 4 4.69 19.40 10.32
C LEU A 4 4.58 18.03 9.65
N SER A 5 3.57 17.30 10.05
CA SER A 5 3.29 15.98 9.52
C SER A 5 3.05 16.14 8.01
N LEU A 6 3.60 15.23 7.22
CA LEU A 6 3.54 15.30 5.75
C LEU A 6 2.06 15.16 5.33
N ASP A 7 1.69 15.86 4.27
CA ASP A 7 0.34 15.89 3.68
C ASP A 7 0.62 15.78 2.17
N SER A 8 0.69 14.53 1.71
CA SER A 8 1.18 14.15 0.38
C SER A 8 0.15 14.43 -0.72
N ASP A 9 -1.13 14.39 -0.38
CA ASP A 9 -2.22 14.66 -1.29
C ASP A 9 -2.69 16.13 -1.32
N GLY A 10 -2.44 16.89 -0.26
CA GLY A 10 -2.82 18.28 -0.07
C GLY A 10 -4.26 18.49 0.39
N ASP A 11 -4.91 17.47 0.95
CA ASP A 11 -6.32 17.51 1.37
C ASP A 11 -6.51 18.16 2.77
N GLY A 12 -5.41 18.34 3.51
CA GLY A 12 -5.35 18.95 4.83
C GLY A 12 -5.45 17.97 6.00
N ILE A 13 -5.46 16.67 5.71
CA ILE A 13 -5.17 15.56 6.60
C ILE A 13 -3.68 15.25 6.44
N SER A 14 -3.13 14.44 7.33
CA SER A 14 -1.71 14.15 7.29
C SER A 14 -1.53 12.67 7.15
N ASP A 15 -0.49 12.27 6.40
CA ASP A 15 -0.13 10.89 6.08
C ASP A 15 -0.04 9.96 7.31
N ASP A 16 0.09 10.50 8.52
CA ASP A 16 0.10 9.70 9.75
C ASP A 16 -1.31 9.33 10.28
N ILE A 17 -2.37 9.78 9.61
CA ILE A 17 -3.79 9.67 9.97
C ILE A 17 -4.68 9.43 8.76
N ASP A 18 -4.27 9.94 7.61
CA ASP A 18 -4.87 9.64 6.31
C ASP A 18 -4.92 8.13 6.09
N GLN A 19 -5.84 7.69 5.23
CA GLN A 19 -6.02 6.29 4.86
C GLN A 19 -5.94 6.09 3.35
N ASP A 20 -5.61 7.14 2.61
CA ASP A 20 -5.47 7.21 1.16
C ASP A 20 -4.50 8.38 0.89
N ASP A 21 -3.22 8.18 1.25
CA ASP A 21 -2.18 9.23 1.35
C ASP A 21 -1.93 10.01 0.03
N ASP A 22 -2.37 9.47 -1.10
CA ASP A 22 -2.24 10.08 -2.42
C ASP A 22 -3.58 10.46 -3.10
N ASN A 23 -4.71 10.12 -2.47
CA ASN A 23 -6.08 10.39 -2.91
C ASN A 23 -6.42 9.82 -4.30
N ASP A 24 -5.83 8.70 -4.67
CA ASP A 24 -6.13 7.98 -5.92
C ASP A 24 -7.45 7.18 -5.81
N GLY A 25 -7.92 6.93 -4.57
CA GLY A 25 -9.16 6.22 -4.25
C GLY A 25 -8.95 4.78 -3.78
N ILE A 26 -7.72 4.27 -3.82
CA ILE A 26 -7.26 3.04 -3.20
C ILE A 26 -6.76 3.40 -1.79
N PRO A 27 -7.37 2.86 -0.73
CA PRO A 27 -6.86 3.11 0.60
C PRO A 27 -5.52 2.39 0.86
N ASP A 28 -4.62 2.99 1.67
CA ASP A 28 -3.30 2.43 2.02
C ASP A 28 -3.37 0.99 2.57
N ILE A 29 -4.54 0.58 3.08
CA ILE A 29 -4.80 -0.80 3.51
C ILE A 29 -4.73 -1.84 2.42
N TYR A 30 -4.89 -1.42 1.18
CA TYR A 30 -4.78 -2.27 0.02
C TYR A 30 -3.42 -2.15 -0.66
N GLU A 31 -2.66 -1.08 -0.44
CA GLU A 31 -1.37 -0.79 -1.08
C GLU A 31 -0.16 -1.20 -0.24
N ASP A 32 -0.13 -0.74 1.00
CA ASP A 32 1.08 -0.87 1.81
C ASP A 32 1.32 -2.32 2.28
N GLY A 33 0.32 -3.20 2.17
CA GLY A 33 0.38 -4.56 2.75
C GLY A 33 0.56 -4.56 4.28
N CYS A 34 0.51 -3.38 4.89
CA CYS A 34 0.84 -3.12 6.28
C CYS A 34 -0.41 -3.09 7.18
N GLU A 35 -1.57 -2.78 6.62
CA GLU A 35 -2.82 -2.67 7.35
C GLU A 35 -3.46 -4.05 7.59
N THR A 36 -3.95 -4.26 8.81
CA THR A 36 -4.42 -5.57 9.27
C THR A 36 -5.94 -5.58 9.32
N ASN A 37 -6.58 -6.26 8.36
CA ASN A 37 -8.03 -6.38 8.31
C ASN A 37 -8.53 -7.65 9.00
N VAL A 38 -8.56 -7.65 10.34
CA VAL A 38 -8.89 -8.88 11.08
C VAL A 38 -9.72 -8.63 12.34
N GLY A 39 -10.81 -9.40 12.47
CA GLY A 39 -11.57 -9.48 13.69
C GLY A 39 -10.73 -10.11 14.80
N PHE A 40 -10.34 -9.32 15.80
CA PHE A 40 -9.51 -9.82 16.91
C PHE A 40 -10.26 -10.84 17.78
N GLY A 41 -9.61 -11.96 18.05
CA GLY A 41 -10.09 -12.97 18.98
C GLY A 41 -10.12 -12.50 20.44
N SER A 42 -10.45 -13.41 21.36
CA SER A 42 -10.33 -13.12 22.80
C SER A 42 -8.85 -13.18 23.23
N PRO A 43 -8.32 -12.15 23.92
CA PRO A 43 -6.93 -12.14 24.34
C PRO A 43 -6.63 -13.27 25.34
N PRO A 44 -5.43 -13.89 25.27
CA PRO A 44 -4.99 -14.87 26.25
C PRO A 44 -4.72 -14.22 27.61
N PRO A 45 -4.54 -15.00 28.70
CA PRO A 45 -4.11 -14.49 29.99
C PRO A 45 -2.78 -13.71 29.89
N SER A 46 -2.57 -12.77 30.81
CA SER A 46 -1.35 -11.97 30.89
C SER A 46 -0.46 -12.36 32.07
N ASN A 47 0.85 -12.49 31.82
CA ASN A 47 1.88 -12.60 32.85
C ASN A 47 2.14 -11.24 33.49
N SER A 48 2.33 -11.16 34.80
CA SER A 48 2.67 -9.88 35.44
C SER A 48 4.16 -9.57 35.27
N THR A 49 4.48 -8.38 34.76
CA THR A 49 5.86 -7.87 34.79
C THR A 49 6.17 -7.14 36.09
N THR A 50 7.43 -7.16 36.50
CA THR A 50 7.93 -6.39 37.66
C THR A 50 9.15 -5.54 37.31
N ASN A 51 9.44 -5.39 36.02
CA ASN A 51 10.55 -4.60 35.48
C ASN A 51 10.22 -3.10 35.51
N TYR A 52 10.09 -2.55 36.72
CA TYR A 52 9.77 -1.15 36.91
C TYR A 52 10.97 -0.26 36.67
N VAL A 53 10.74 0.88 36.01
CA VAL A 53 11.76 1.92 35.91
C VAL A 53 11.93 2.57 37.28
N THR A 54 13.18 2.81 37.67
CA THR A 54 13.55 3.37 38.97
C THR A 54 14.16 4.76 38.88
N SER A 55 14.73 5.10 37.72
CA SER A 55 15.28 6.44 37.43
C SER A 55 15.02 6.81 35.98
N ILE A 56 14.82 8.09 35.72
CA ILE A 56 14.69 8.66 34.37
C ILE A 56 15.59 9.89 34.24
N TYR A 57 16.14 10.08 33.04
CA TYR A 57 17.05 11.16 32.68
C TYR A 57 16.48 11.87 31.46
N THR A 58 16.35 13.20 31.51
CA THR A 58 15.79 14.00 30.43
C THR A 58 16.63 15.24 30.17
N ASP A 59 16.44 15.87 29.01
CA ASP A 59 17.08 17.13 28.63
C ASP A 59 16.36 18.37 29.17
N TYR A 60 15.32 18.19 29.99
CA TYR A 60 14.49 19.28 30.50
C TYR A 60 15.33 20.36 31.18
N ARG A 61 15.31 21.57 30.60
CA ARG A 61 16.13 22.73 30.99
C ARG A 61 17.62 22.41 31.17
N GLY A 62 18.15 21.60 30.26
CA GLY A 62 19.56 21.27 30.13
C GLY A 62 19.90 19.86 30.61
N PHE A 63 19.47 19.50 31.81
CA PHE A 63 19.56 18.14 32.33
C PHE A 63 18.64 17.99 33.55
N TRP A 64 17.86 16.93 33.57
CA TRP A 64 16.95 16.62 34.66
C TRP A 64 16.99 15.14 34.97
N VAL A 65 17.09 14.81 36.25
CA VAL A 65 17.09 13.45 36.77
C VAL A 65 16.07 13.33 37.89
N SER A 66 15.35 12.21 37.92
CA SER A 66 14.43 11.87 39.00
C SER A 66 14.37 10.37 39.19
N SER A 67 14.27 9.94 40.45
CA SER A 67 14.30 8.52 40.80
C SER A 67 13.41 8.18 41.98
N VAL A 68 13.07 6.90 42.10
CA VAL A 68 12.31 6.37 43.23
C VAL A 68 13.08 6.62 44.52
N GLY A 69 12.44 7.29 45.47
CA GLY A 69 13.05 7.68 46.74
C GLY A 69 13.82 9.00 46.70
N SER A 70 14.07 9.58 45.52
CA SER A 70 14.68 10.90 45.35
C SER A 70 14.04 11.64 44.16
N LEU A 71 12.71 11.79 44.20
CA LEU A 71 11.97 12.51 43.16
C LEU A 71 12.48 13.94 43.02
N ASN A 72 12.70 14.37 41.78
CA ASN A 72 13.07 15.75 41.53
C ASN A 72 11.96 16.68 42.04
N PRO A 73 12.27 17.69 42.87
CA PRO A 73 11.26 18.59 43.41
C PRO A 73 10.60 19.45 42.33
N LYS A 74 11.28 19.63 41.20
CA LYS A 74 10.75 20.38 40.05
C LYS A 74 10.15 19.40 39.05
N ALA A 75 8.83 19.43 38.95
CA ALA A 75 8.12 18.76 37.87
C ALA A 75 8.45 19.44 36.54
N TYR A 76 8.60 18.68 35.46
CA TYR A 76 8.78 19.30 34.15
C TYR A 76 7.48 20.00 33.72
N ASP A 77 7.64 21.14 33.06
CA ASP A 77 6.61 22.09 32.64
C ASP A 77 6.90 22.65 31.24
N ASP A 78 7.78 21.94 30.51
CA ASP A 78 8.16 22.22 29.14
C ASP A 78 8.65 20.92 28.46
N VAL A 79 9.14 21.02 27.23
CA VAL A 79 9.79 19.91 26.50
C VAL A 79 10.73 19.12 27.42
N SER A 80 10.55 17.80 27.45
CA SER A 80 11.31 16.90 28.31
C SER A 80 11.50 15.57 27.59
N THR A 81 12.50 15.51 26.71
CA THR A 81 12.80 14.31 25.94
C THR A 81 13.56 13.30 26.81
N LEU A 82 13.10 12.04 26.80
CA LEU A 82 13.72 10.97 27.58
C LEU A 82 15.06 10.59 26.96
N LEU A 83 16.16 10.82 27.68
CA LEU A 83 17.54 10.49 27.28
C LEU A 83 17.95 9.08 27.72
N GLY A 84 17.43 8.63 28.85
CA GLY A 84 17.72 7.31 29.39
C GLY A 84 16.83 6.95 30.57
N PHE A 85 16.83 5.68 30.93
CA PHE A 85 16.04 5.16 32.05
C PHE A 85 16.70 3.93 32.70
N THR A 86 16.46 3.72 33.99
CA THR A 86 17.08 2.64 34.76
C THR A 86 16.07 1.57 35.15
N VAL A 87 16.33 0.30 34.81
CA VAL A 87 15.58 -0.89 35.28
C VAL A 87 16.57 -1.86 35.91
N GLY A 88 16.28 -2.29 37.15
CA GLY A 88 17.21 -3.12 37.90
C GLY A 88 18.56 -2.42 38.11
N SER A 89 19.65 -3.04 37.66
CA SER A 89 21.01 -2.48 37.68
C SER A 89 21.39 -1.70 36.43
N ASN A 90 20.60 -1.78 35.36
CA ASN A 90 20.99 -1.32 34.03
C ASN A 90 20.33 0.02 33.74
N THR A 91 21.08 0.93 33.12
CA THR A 91 20.53 2.20 32.62
C THR A 91 20.65 2.20 31.12
N TYR A 92 19.55 2.34 30.40
CA TYR A 92 19.47 2.24 28.96
C TYR A 92 19.49 3.64 28.33
N ALA A 93 20.32 3.86 27.31
CA ALA A 93 20.20 5.03 26.45
C ALA A 93 18.96 4.91 25.57
N THR A 94 18.28 6.02 25.28
CA THR A 94 17.12 5.99 24.36
C THR A 94 17.49 6.25 22.90
N GLY A 95 18.75 6.60 22.61
CA GLY A 95 19.20 7.02 21.28
C GLY A 95 18.83 8.46 20.92
N VAL A 96 18.20 9.23 21.82
CA VAL A 96 17.93 10.66 21.60
C VAL A 96 19.24 11.45 21.62
N ALA A 97 19.50 12.22 20.57
CA ALA A 97 20.67 13.07 20.48
C ALA A 97 20.52 14.31 21.37
N SER A 98 21.38 14.42 22.36
CA SER A 98 21.51 15.62 23.19
C SER A 98 22.97 15.94 23.41
N THR A 99 23.28 17.21 23.67
CA THR A 99 24.62 17.63 24.11
C THR A 99 25.11 16.92 25.38
N ARG A 100 24.19 16.24 26.08
CA ARG A 100 24.43 15.44 27.28
C ARG A 100 24.75 13.97 27.00
N MET A 101 24.46 13.48 25.80
CA MET A 101 24.74 12.10 25.42
C MET A 101 26.10 12.04 24.74
N ILE A 102 26.92 11.07 25.13
CA ILE A 102 28.27 10.88 24.61
C ILE A 102 28.34 9.48 24.01
N ASP A 103 28.86 9.44 22.79
CA ASP A 103 29.28 8.23 22.09
C ASP A 103 30.82 8.20 22.20
N SER A 104 31.32 7.45 23.18
CA SER A 104 32.75 7.47 23.52
C SER A 104 33.62 6.61 22.59
N ASP A 105 33.03 5.67 21.86
CA ASP A 105 33.71 4.75 20.96
C ASP A 105 33.44 5.01 19.46
N SER A 106 32.56 5.97 19.16
CA SER A 106 32.16 6.42 17.82
C SER A 106 31.41 5.35 17.01
N ASN A 107 30.62 4.51 17.67
CA ASN A 107 29.82 3.45 17.03
C ASN A 107 28.40 3.90 16.65
N SER A 108 28.05 5.18 16.86
CA SER A 108 26.72 5.80 16.65
C SER A 108 25.65 5.44 17.69
N TYR A 109 26.03 4.76 18.77
CA TYR A 109 25.21 4.56 19.96
C TYR A 109 25.81 5.33 21.14
N TYR A 110 24.95 5.82 22.02
CA TYR A 110 25.39 6.57 23.19
C TYR A 110 25.64 5.63 24.36
N ASP A 111 26.83 5.73 24.96
CA ASP A 111 27.29 4.86 26.05
C ASP A 111 27.50 5.62 27.37
N GLN A 112 27.43 6.95 27.34
CA GLN A 112 27.54 7.80 28.52
C GLN A 112 26.59 9.00 28.52
N ILE A 113 26.22 9.44 29.73
CA ILE A 113 25.50 10.70 29.99
C ILE A 113 26.41 11.64 30.79
N ASP A 114 26.51 12.89 30.34
CA ASP A 114 27.18 14.01 31.03
C ASP A 114 26.19 14.71 31.97
N THR A 115 26.18 14.30 33.25
CA THR A 115 25.19 14.77 34.22
C THR A 115 25.46 16.19 34.75
N ASP A 116 26.68 16.72 34.59
CA ASP A 116 27.07 18.04 35.15
C ASP A 116 27.34 19.12 34.07
N GLY A 117 27.50 18.72 32.81
CA GLY A 117 27.62 19.60 31.64
C GLY A 117 29.04 20.02 31.34
N ASN A 118 30.02 19.28 31.85
CA ASN A 118 31.43 19.59 31.67
C ASN A 118 32.01 19.02 30.35
N GLY A 119 31.21 18.28 29.58
CA GLY A 119 31.58 17.63 28.32
C GLY A 119 32.24 16.25 28.49
N ILE A 120 32.19 15.67 29.69
CA ILE A 120 32.73 14.35 30.03
C ILE A 120 31.60 13.50 30.61
N GLY A 121 31.40 12.31 30.07
CA GLY A 121 30.40 11.37 30.56
C GLY A 121 30.76 10.84 31.94
N ASP A 122 29.82 10.90 32.87
CA ASP A 122 30.01 10.46 34.26
C ASP A 122 28.96 9.45 34.72
N LEU A 123 27.98 9.14 33.88
CA LEU A 123 27.05 8.03 34.04
C LEU A 123 27.12 7.11 32.82
N ASN A 124 27.53 5.86 33.04
CA ASN A 124 27.52 4.84 31.98
C ASN A 124 26.09 4.35 31.72
N VAL A 125 25.78 4.10 30.45
CA VAL A 125 24.51 3.55 30.00
C VAL A 125 24.75 2.40 29.01
N GLU A 126 23.82 1.46 28.95
CA GLU A 126 23.76 0.43 27.93
C GLU A 126 23.40 1.08 26.59
N GLU A 127 24.16 0.73 25.56
CA GLU A 127 23.98 1.19 24.19
C GLU A 127 22.71 0.58 23.61
N THR A 128 21.62 1.33 23.68
CA THR A 128 20.34 0.97 23.08
C THR A 128 19.73 2.18 22.39
N SER A 129 18.79 1.94 21.48
CA SER A 129 18.03 2.99 20.82
C SER A 129 16.55 2.63 20.81
N TRP A 130 15.71 3.61 21.15
CA TRP A 130 14.29 3.38 21.44
C TRP A 130 13.43 4.33 20.62
N ARG A 131 12.26 3.88 20.19
CA ARG A 131 11.35 4.69 19.38
C ARG A 131 9.92 4.51 19.86
N ALA A 132 9.19 5.61 19.98
CA ALA A 132 7.75 5.54 20.21
C ALA A 132 7.03 5.00 18.97
N LEU A 133 6.10 4.06 19.18
CA LEU A 133 5.26 3.53 18.13
C LEU A 133 4.06 4.46 17.88
N LYS A 134 3.68 4.55 16.61
CA LYS A 134 2.49 5.25 16.16
C LYS A 134 1.29 4.31 16.22
N PRO A 135 0.22 4.63 16.98
CA PRO A 135 -0.97 3.80 16.98
C PRO A 135 -1.74 3.96 15.66
N VAL A 136 -2.18 2.84 15.10
CA VAL A 136 -3.10 2.80 13.94
C VAL A 136 -4.52 3.14 14.38
N THR A 137 -4.87 2.83 15.64
CA THR A 137 -6.20 3.11 16.18
C THR A 137 -6.44 4.61 16.30
N LYS A 138 -7.40 5.17 15.56
CA LYS A 138 -7.80 6.59 15.64
C LYS A 138 -8.35 6.93 17.05
N ILE A 139 -7.67 7.84 17.75
CA ILE A 139 -8.02 8.32 19.09
C ILE A 139 -8.88 9.58 18.98
N LEU A 140 -10.21 9.41 19.06
CA LEU A 140 -11.21 10.48 18.88
C LEU A 140 -11.86 10.97 20.17
N SER A 141 -11.41 10.48 21.34
CA SER A 141 -11.99 10.82 22.64
C SER A 141 -10.91 10.94 23.72
N GLY A 142 -11.23 11.63 24.81
CA GLY A 142 -10.34 11.76 25.97
C GLY A 142 -9.98 13.22 26.30
N ILE A 143 -8.88 13.37 27.03
CA ILE A 143 -8.31 14.65 27.45
C ILE A 143 -6.85 14.68 27.04
N ARG A 144 -6.45 15.69 26.28
CA ARG A 144 -5.03 15.98 26.01
C ARG A 144 -4.41 16.60 27.26
N LEU A 145 -3.27 16.07 27.68
CA LEU A 145 -2.43 16.62 28.75
C LEU A 145 -1.21 17.26 28.10
N GLU A 146 -1.04 18.56 28.32
CA GLU A 146 -0.02 19.37 27.67
C GLU A 146 0.90 20.01 28.71
N GLY A 147 2.11 19.47 28.81
CA GLY A 147 3.18 19.99 29.65
C GLY A 147 4.13 20.92 28.90
N ARG A 148 4.00 21.09 27.58
CA ARG A 148 4.88 21.97 26.80
C ARG A 148 4.55 23.43 27.06
N SER A 149 5.56 24.22 27.43
CA SER A 149 5.46 25.67 27.62
C SER A 149 4.27 26.13 28.47
N ILE A 150 4.17 25.62 29.70
CA ILE A 150 3.11 26.06 30.63
C ILE A 150 3.16 27.57 30.86
N ASP A 151 2.14 28.25 30.38
CA ASP A 151 1.99 29.70 30.47
C ASP A 151 0.91 30.11 31.50
N GLY A 152 0.16 29.13 32.03
CA GLY A 152 -0.94 29.32 32.97
C GLY A 152 -2.23 29.92 32.36
N ASN A 153 -2.28 29.99 31.03
CA ASN A 153 -3.40 30.44 30.22
C ASN A 153 -4.05 29.25 29.50
N ASN A 154 -5.30 28.99 29.88
CA ASN A 154 -6.14 27.95 29.29
C ASN A 154 -6.29 28.02 27.75
N GLY A 155 -5.94 29.11 27.07
CA GLY A 155 -6.25 29.34 25.66
C GLY A 155 -5.11 29.17 24.65
N GLN A 156 -3.89 28.78 25.07
CA GLN A 156 -2.76 28.62 24.15
C GLN A 156 -2.20 27.21 24.21
N ALA A 157 -2.64 26.34 23.31
CA ALA A 157 -1.90 25.11 23.03
C ALA A 157 -0.64 25.45 22.23
N ALA A 158 0.51 24.96 22.67
CA ALA A 158 1.79 25.07 21.98
C ALA A 158 2.15 23.81 21.19
N GLY A 159 1.40 22.72 21.37
CA GLY A 159 1.45 21.53 20.50
C GLY A 159 0.83 21.72 19.12
N PRO A 160 1.06 20.77 18.20
CA PRO A 160 0.45 20.79 16.86
C PRO A 160 -1.07 20.95 16.99
N LEU A 161 -1.65 21.99 16.38
CA LEU A 161 -3.10 22.19 16.37
C LEU A 161 -3.73 21.26 15.33
N LEU A 162 -4.00 20.03 15.74
CA LEU A 162 -4.55 19.01 14.83
C LEU A 162 -6.09 19.06 14.77
N THR A 163 -6.77 19.65 15.76
CA THR A 163 -8.23 19.41 15.91
C THR A 163 -9.14 20.34 15.11
N THR A 164 -8.61 21.23 14.26
CA THR A 164 -9.45 22.05 13.38
C THR A 164 -10.00 21.18 12.25
N GLY A 165 -11.01 20.35 12.54
CA GLY A 165 -11.57 19.39 11.57
C GLY A 165 -11.98 18.04 12.16
N GLY A 166 -11.60 17.70 13.41
CA GLY A 166 -11.94 16.40 14.02
C GLY A 166 -10.86 15.31 13.90
N ILE A 167 -9.62 15.70 13.61
CA ILE A 167 -8.46 14.82 13.48
C ILE A 167 -8.11 14.10 14.81
N PRO A 168 -7.74 12.80 14.80
CA PRO A 168 -7.31 12.01 15.96
C PRO A 168 -6.14 12.58 16.78
N PHE A 169 -6.08 12.20 18.06
CA PHE A 169 -5.00 12.56 19.00
C PHE A 169 -3.72 11.70 18.86
N ASN A 170 -3.66 10.77 17.91
CA ASN A 170 -2.55 9.84 17.73
C ASN A 170 -1.18 10.54 17.74
N PRO A 171 -0.97 11.68 17.04
CA PRO A 171 0.35 12.28 16.92
C PRO A 171 0.96 12.81 18.21
N TYR A 172 0.16 13.03 19.27
CA TYR A 172 0.70 13.45 20.57
C TYR A 172 1.49 12.35 21.29
N LEU A 173 1.32 11.08 20.90
CA LEU A 173 1.96 9.93 21.54
C LEU A 173 3.36 9.62 20.99
N TYR A 174 3.82 10.37 19.99
CA TYR A 174 5.14 10.17 19.37
C TYR A 174 5.78 11.51 18.97
N GLN A 175 5.56 12.56 19.77
CA GLN A 175 6.22 13.86 19.57
C GLN A 175 7.69 13.84 20.00
N GLY A 176 8.47 14.72 19.39
CA GLY A 176 9.89 14.91 19.69
C GLY A 176 10.80 13.90 19.00
N GLU A 177 12.09 14.00 19.28
CA GLU A 177 13.07 13.10 18.69
C GLU A 177 12.78 11.65 19.08
N ARG A 178 12.68 10.77 18.07
CA ARG A 178 12.30 9.36 18.20
C ARG A 178 10.94 9.14 18.89
N GLY A 179 10.12 10.20 18.98
CA GLY A 179 8.82 10.23 19.63
C GLY A 179 8.84 10.17 21.16
N LEU A 180 9.99 10.49 21.78
CA LEU A 180 10.20 10.32 23.22
C LEU A 180 10.08 11.62 24.03
N ASP A 181 9.35 12.61 23.54
CA ASP A 181 9.00 13.80 24.34
C ASP A 181 7.93 13.47 25.37
N MET A 182 8.27 13.63 26.65
CA MET A 182 7.36 13.36 27.76
C MET A 182 6.41 14.53 28.06
N ALA A 183 6.50 15.63 27.32
CA ALA A 183 5.68 16.82 27.52
C ALA A 183 4.21 16.63 27.11
N TYR A 184 3.86 15.54 26.42
CA TYR A 184 2.48 15.23 26.06
C TYR A 184 2.03 13.93 26.69
N ALA A 185 0.74 13.85 27.01
CA ALA A 185 0.09 12.60 27.33
C ALA A 185 -1.38 12.72 26.95
N ILE A 186 -2.07 11.59 26.95
CA ILE A 186 -3.51 11.58 26.78
C ILE A 186 -4.13 10.84 27.96
N ALA A 187 -5.36 11.19 28.31
CA ALA A 187 -6.08 10.62 29.44
C ALA A 187 -7.53 10.27 29.08
N ASN A 188 -8.11 9.31 29.82
CA ASN A 188 -9.49 8.87 29.71
C ASN A 188 -9.87 8.34 28.31
N ILE A 189 -8.98 7.63 27.63
CA ILE A 189 -9.29 7.06 26.30
C ILE A 189 -9.85 5.65 26.42
N GLY A 190 -9.40 4.92 27.46
CA GLY A 190 -9.86 3.58 27.87
C GLY A 190 -10.36 2.69 26.72
N ASN A 191 -9.47 1.91 26.11
CA ASN A 191 -9.76 0.98 25.00
C ASN A 191 -8.53 0.08 24.74
N ALA A 192 -8.51 -0.65 23.62
CA ALA A 192 -7.31 -1.29 23.10
C ALA A 192 -6.78 -0.50 21.90
N TRP A 193 -5.47 -0.28 21.85
CA TRP A 193 -4.77 0.35 20.74
C TRP A 193 -3.91 -0.68 20.02
N TYR A 194 -3.80 -0.52 18.72
CA TYR A 194 -3.02 -1.39 17.87
C TYR A 194 -1.88 -0.60 17.23
N PHE A 195 -0.71 -1.23 17.16
CA PHE A 195 0.50 -0.71 16.56
C PHE A 195 1.06 -1.76 15.61
N ARG A 196 1.65 -1.31 14.51
CA ARG A 196 2.38 -2.19 13.59
C ARG A 196 3.81 -2.39 14.05
N LEU A 197 4.29 -3.60 13.83
CA LEU A 197 5.68 -4.01 13.97
C LEU A 197 6.09 -4.63 12.63
N GLY A 198 7.32 -4.44 12.21
CA GLY A 198 7.90 -5.13 11.06
C GLY A 198 8.37 -6.56 11.37
N GLY A 199 8.03 -7.10 12.55
CA GLY A 199 8.55 -8.36 13.07
C GLY A 199 9.33 -8.21 14.39
N THR A 200 9.63 -9.34 15.03
CA THR A 200 10.53 -9.39 16.20
C THR A 200 11.90 -9.93 15.81
N ASN A 201 12.95 -9.39 16.44
CA ASN A 201 14.30 -9.87 16.23
C ASN A 201 14.59 -11.05 17.16
N THR A 202 14.75 -12.25 16.59
CA THR A 202 14.93 -13.48 17.38
C THR A 202 16.10 -13.45 18.38
N PRO A 203 17.28 -12.88 18.06
CA PRO A 203 18.37 -12.67 19.02
C PRO A 203 18.02 -11.86 20.27
N ALA A 204 17.06 -10.93 20.21
CA ALA A 204 16.64 -10.13 21.37
C ALA A 204 15.79 -10.95 22.35
N TYR A 205 15.23 -12.08 21.91
CA TYR A 205 14.41 -12.92 22.78
C TYR A 205 15.24 -13.58 23.88
N GLY A 206 15.10 -13.09 25.12
CA GLY A 206 15.75 -13.69 26.29
C GLY A 206 17.21 -13.25 26.48
N ASP A 207 17.59 -12.11 25.91
CA ASP A 207 18.96 -11.57 26.01
C ASP A 207 19.22 -10.81 27.34
N GLY A 208 18.16 -10.53 28.11
CA GLY A 208 18.20 -9.79 29.36
C GLY A 208 18.26 -8.26 29.19
N ILE A 209 18.14 -7.76 27.96
CA ILE A 209 17.94 -6.35 27.63
C ILE A 209 16.42 -6.11 27.62
N MET A 210 15.99 -4.91 27.98
CA MET A 210 14.57 -4.58 27.89
C MET A 210 14.19 -4.26 26.44
N ASP A 211 13.00 -4.69 26.03
CA ASP A 211 12.56 -4.60 24.62
C ASP A 211 11.43 -3.59 24.41
N ILE A 212 10.60 -3.37 25.43
CA ILE A 212 9.42 -2.52 25.35
C ILE A 212 9.37 -1.59 26.56
N LEU A 213 9.00 -0.33 26.34
CA LEU A 213 8.87 0.69 27.36
C LEU A 213 7.45 1.25 27.38
N LEU A 214 6.79 1.14 28.53
CA LEU A 214 5.49 1.72 28.80
C LEU A 214 5.61 2.91 29.73
N THR A 215 4.81 3.92 29.43
CA THR A 215 4.69 5.12 30.25
C THR A 215 3.26 5.26 30.78
N GLN A 216 3.11 5.92 31.92
CA GLN A 216 1.82 6.26 32.51
C GLN A 216 1.92 7.69 33.06
N GLY A 217 1.18 8.61 32.46
CA GLY A 217 1.22 10.05 32.76
C GLY A 217 -0.10 10.63 33.29
N ALA A 218 -1.21 9.90 33.15
CA ALA A 218 -2.51 10.33 33.67
C ALA A 218 -2.67 10.16 35.19
N GLN A 219 -3.80 10.61 35.72
CA GLN A 219 -4.10 10.43 37.14
C GLN A 219 -4.74 9.05 37.35
N LEU A 220 -4.04 8.15 38.05
CA LEU A 220 -4.64 6.89 38.51
C LEU A 220 -5.81 7.18 39.47
N SER A 221 -6.90 6.44 39.35
CA SER A 221 -8.01 6.45 40.29
C SER A 221 -8.10 5.11 41.04
N GLY A 222 -9.05 4.98 41.98
CA GLY A 222 -9.22 3.75 42.74
C GLY A 222 -9.67 2.58 41.86
N GLY A 223 -9.07 1.40 42.03
CA GLY A 223 -9.42 0.20 41.27
C GLY A 223 -8.19 -0.50 40.68
N SER A 224 -8.42 -1.36 39.69
CA SER A 224 -7.34 -2.01 38.93
C SER A 224 -6.85 -1.09 37.82
N ASN A 225 -5.60 -0.66 37.91
CA ASN A 225 -4.96 0.17 36.89
C ASN A 225 -3.83 -0.65 36.25
N TYR A 226 -4.01 -1.00 34.99
CA TYR A 226 -3.06 -1.80 34.22
C TYR A 226 -2.99 -1.38 32.76
N ASN A 227 -1.85 -1.70 32.13
CA ASN A 227 -1.80 -1.95 30.71
C ASN A 227 -1.48 -3.42 30.45
N ARG A 228 -2.12 -4.00 29.44
CA ARG A 228 -1.80 -5.34 28.96
C ARG A 228 -1.31 -5.26 27.52
N LEU A 229 -0.24 -5.98 27.28
CA LEU A 229 0.46 -6.04 26.02
C LEU A 229 0.22 -7.41 25.42
N HIS A 230 -0.05 -7.46 24.12
CA HIS A 230 -0.17 -8.70 23.36
C HIS A 230 0.51 -8.55 22.01
N LEU A 231 1.12 -9.63 21.55
CA LEU A 231 1.64 -9.75 20.19
C LEU A 231 0.67 -10.58 19.35
N LEU A 232 0.50 -10.19 18.09
CA LEU A 232 -0.37 -10.88 17.14
C LEU A 232 0.35 -11.08 15.80
N ASP A 233 -0.06 -12.11 15.07
CA ASP A 233 0.35 -12.32 13.69
C ASP A 233 -0.41 -11.41 12.71
N LYS A 234 -0.05 -11.47 11.43
CA LYS A 234 -0.68 -10.70 10.35
C LYS A 234 -2.19 -10.96 10.22
N ASP A 235 -2.64 -12.14 10.67
CA ASP A 235 -4.03 -12.58 10.63
C ASP A 235 -4.77 -12.24 11.94
N GLY A 236 -4.14 -11.51 12.87
CA GLY A 236 -4.74 -11.06 14.13
C GLY A 236 -4.90 -12.16 15.18
N ASN A 237 -4.19 -13.28 15.04
CA ASN A 237 -4.15 -14.31 16.06
C ASN A 237 -3.14 -13.93 17.15
N TYR A 238 -3.52 -14.15 18.40
CA TYR A 238 -2.64 -13.89 19.54
C TYR A 238 -1.50 -14.90 19.60
N LEU A 239 -0.30 -14.38 19.82
CA LEU A 239 0.94 -15.15 19.97
C LEU A 239 1.36 -15.16 21.43
N GLY A 240 1.77 -16.34 21.92
CA GLY A 240 2.17 -16.50 23.32
C GLY A 240 1.11 -16.06 24.34
N ASN A 241 1.57 -15.54 25.49
CA ASN A 241 0.73 -14.93 26.52
C ASN A 241 0.79 -13.40 26.42
N GLY A 242 -0.17 -12.72 27.02
CA GLY A 242 -0.02 -11.28 27.24
C GLY A 242 0.99 -10.97 28.34
N VAL A 243 1.37 -9.70 28.47
CA VAL A 243 2.14 -9.17 29.61
C VAL A 243 1.36 -8.02 30.25
N GLU A 244 1.23 -8.00 31.57
CA GLU A 244 0.51 -6.98 32.33
C GLU A 244 1.47 -6.12 33.16
N VAL A 245 1.45 -4.82 32.92
CA VAL A 245 2.00 -3.81 33.83
C VAL A 245 0.90 -3.35 34.77
N ASN A 246 1.10 -3.57 36.08
CA ASN A 246 0.16 -3.12 37.10
C ASN A 246 0.61 -1.81 37.75
N TRP A 247 0.00 -0.70 37.31
CA TRP A 247 0.34 0.65 37.75
C TRP A 247 0.03 0.96 39.21
N ASN A 248 -0.79 0.14 39.88
CA ASN A 248 -0.98 0.26 41.33
C ASN A 248 0.29 -0.08 42.11
N ASN A 249 1.14 -0.94 41.55
CA ASN A 249 2.38 -1.41 42.17
C ASN A 249 3.62 -0.74 41.59
N THR A 250 3.52 -0.11 40.42
CA THR A 250 4.64 0.62 39.81
C THR A 250 4.94 1.91 40.57
N PRO A 251 6.20 2.12 41.00
CA PRO A 251 6.59 3.31 41.76
C PRO A 251 6.55 4.57 40.89
N ILE A 252 6.32 5.71 41.54
CA ILE A 252 6.43 7.02 40.90
C ILE A 252 7.92 7.32 40.69
N VAL A 253 8.29 7.68 39.46
CA VAL A 253 9.67 8.06 39.09
C VAL A 253 9.83 9.55 38.84
N GLY A 254 8.73 10.28 38.62
CA GLY A 254 8.77 11.70 38.32
C GLY A 254 7.41 12.38 38.46
N ASN A 255 7.40 13.69 38.18
CA ASN A 255 6.17 14.46 38.13
C ASN A 255 6.22 15.42 36.93
N SER A 256 5.06 15.68 36.34
CA SER A 256 4.85 16.74 35.36
C SER A 256 3.85 17.76 35.90
N MET A 257 3.96 18.98 35.40
CA MET A 257 2.88 19.97 35.40
C MET A 257 2.27 19.94 34.00
N ILE A 258 0.95 19.97 33.90
CA ILE A 258 0.23 19.99 32.61
C ILE A 258 -0.98 20.93 32.65
N ASP A 259 -1.30 21.51 31.50
CA ASP A 259 -2.61 22.03 31.15
C ASP A 259 -3.44 20.93 30.47
N GLN A 260 -4.77 21.03 30.52
CA GLN A 260 -5.68 19.99 30.02
C GLN A 260 -6.67 20.55 29.03
N TYR A 261 -6.86 19.84 27.93
CA TYR A 261 -7.76 20.21 26.85
C TYR A 261 -8.67 19.03 26.47
N ASN A 262 -9.92 19.32 26.14
CA ASN A 262 -10.82 18.34 25.54
C ASN A 262 -10.44 18.13 24.06
N VAL A 263 -11.05 17.12 23.43
CA VAL A 263 -10.81 16.77 22.01
C VAL A 263 -11.04 17.89 20.99
N ASN A 264 -11.86 18.88 21.33
CA ASN A 264 -12.16 20.03 20.48
C ASN A 264 -11.33 21.27 20.85
N ASP A 265 -10.15 21.07 21.44
CA ASP A 265 -9.27 22.11 21.99
C ASP A 265 -9.90 23.03 23.04
N THR A 266 -11.10 22.70 23.54
CA THR A 266 -11.69 23.49 24.62
C THR A 266 -10.95 23.23 25.93
N PRO A 267 -10.69 24.27 26.74
CA PRO A 267 -9.89 24.09 27.94
C PRO A 267 -10.64 23.30 29.01
N ASN A 268 -9.95 22.39 29.70
CA ASN A 268 -10.50 21.55 30.77
C ASN A 268 -9.98 21.96 32.16
N ASN A 269 -8.66 22.03 32.34
CA ASN A 269 -7.99 22.39 33.58
C ASN A 269 -6.60 23.00 33.29
N LYS A 270 -5.99 23.64 34.31
CA LYS A 270 -4.64 24.20 34.18
C LYS A 270 -3.73 23.88 35.35
N ASN A 271 -2.43 23.88 35.12
CA ASN A 271 -1.38 23.69 36.11
C ASN A 271 -1.65 22.50 37.03
N VAL A 272 -2.08 21.39 36.45
CA VAL A 272 -2.35 20.16 37.19
C VAL A 272 -1.06 19.37 37.31
N LYS A 273 -0.69 19.01 38.53
CA LYS A 273 0.43 18.10 38.76
C LYS A 273 0.01 16.66 38.46
N LYS A 274 0.80 15.94 37.66
CA LYS A 274 0.62 14.51 37.39
C LYS A 274 1.86 13.72 37.80
N ASN A 275 1.64 12.50 38.25
CA ASN A 275 2.71 11.57 38.56
C ASN A 275 3.10 10.82 37.29
N ILE A 276 4.38 10.46 37.21
CA ILE A 276 4.93 9.72 36.08
C ILE A 276 5.42 8.38 36.58
N ARG A 277 5.03 7.33 35.86
CA ARG A 277 5.50 5.96 36.06
C ARG A 277 5.93 5.38 34.73
N LEU A 278 6.98 4.57 34.76
CA LEU A 278 7.41 3.79 33.61
C LEU A 278 7.66 2.34 34.05
N ALA A 279 7.42 1.43 33.13
CA ALA A 279 7.78 0.03 33.26
C ALA A 279 8.35 -0.44 31.92
N ALA A 280 9.26 -1.38 31.98
CA ALA A 280 9.79 -2.04 30.80
C ALA A 280 9.31 -3.49 30.77
N VAL A 281 9.35 -4.11 29.59
CA VAL A 281 9.01 -5.52 29.38
C VAL A 281 10.10 -6.14 28.51
N GLU A 282 10.54 -7.32 28.90
CA GLU A 282 11.40 -8.17 28.07
C GLU A 282 10.53 -9.04 27.13
N LEU A 283 10.95 -9.23 25.89
CA LEU A 283 10.24 -9.99 24.85
C LEU A 283 10.03 -11.45 25.29
N SER A 284 10.93 -11.99 26.11
CA SER A 284 10.80 -13.33 26.67
C SER A 284 9.62 -13.49 27.64
N GLU A 285 9.07 -12.40 28.19
CA GLU A 285 7.91 -12.42 29.10
C GLU A 285 6.61 -12.84 28.41
N PHE A 286 6.52 -12.70 27.09
CA PHE A 286 5.40 -13.18 26.28
C PHE A 286 5.38 -14.72 26.16
N GLY A 287 6.52 -15.38 26.37
CA GLY A 287 6.62 -16.84 26.28
C GLY A 287 6.40 -17.39 24.86
N LEU A 288 6.88 -16.66 23.85
CA LEU A 288 6.78 -17.04 22.44
C LEU A 288 7.57 -18.33 22.14
N THR A 289 7.01 -19.18 21.30
CA THR A 289 7.74 -20.29 20.67
C THR A 289 8.70 -19.78 19.59
N ALA A 290 9.62 -20.65 19.15
CA ALA A 290 10.56 -20.27 18.11
C ALA A 290 9.88 -19.86 16.78
N ALA A 291 8.74 -20.45 16.46
CA ALA A 291 7.97 -20.12 15.25
C ALA A 291 7.20 -18.80 15.41
N GLU A 292 6.55 -18.56 16.55
CA GLU A 292 5.77 -17.33 16.77
C GLU A 292 6.62 -16.05 16.72
N ARG A 293 7.93 -16.13 17.02
CA ARG A 293 8.83 -14.97 16.97
C ARG A 293 8.95 -14.37 15.56
N THR A 294 8.81 -15.16 14.50
CA THR A 294 8.89 -14.64 13.13
C THR A 294 7.57 -14.07 12.64
N GLU A 295 6.47 -14.39 13.31
CA GLU A 295 5.11 -14.01 12.87
C GLU A 295 4.59 -12.76 13.59
N ALA A 296 5.22 -12.33 14.69
CA ALA A 296 4.73 -11.22 15.51
C ALA A 296 4.92 -9.85 14.82
N VAL A 297 3.84 -9.36 14.22
CA VAL A 297 3.81 -8.11 13.42
C VAL A 297 2.82 -7.06 13.95
N ILE A 298 2.03 -7.38 14.98
CA ILE A 298 1.10 -6.44 15.60
C ILE A 298 1.33 -6.38 17.11
N PHE A 299 1.35 -5.16 17.64
CA PHE A 299 1.24 -4.91 19.07
C PHE A 299 -0.18 -4.48 19.43
N ARG A 300 -0.81 -5.15 20.39
CA ARG A 300 -2.06 -4.69 21.03
C ARG A 300 -1.78 -4.23 22.44
N LEU A 301 -2.06 -2.96 22.71
CA LEU A 301 -2.01 -2.35 24.04
C LEU A 301 -3.44 -2.16 24.58
N GLU A 302 -3.84 -2.99 25.53
CA GLU A 302 -5.07 -2.81 26.29
C GLU A 302 -4.85 -1.88 27.47
N ILE A 303 -5.69 -0.84 27.57
CA ILE A 303 -5.54 0.23 28.53
C ILE A 303 -6.76 0.23 29.46
N SER A 304 -6.53 -0.04 30.75
CA SER A 304 -7.58 0.18 31.76
C SER A 304 -7.91 1.67 31.86
N ALA A 305 -9.14 2.01 32.30
CA ALA A 305 -9.73 3.35 32.18
C ALA A 305 -8.93 4.57 32.73
N ASN A 306 -7.88 4.37 33.54
CA ASN A 306 -7.04 5.47 34.06
C ASN A 306 -5.54 5.25 33.84
N ALA A 307 -5.15 4.17 33.16
CA ALA A 307 -3.77 3.78 32.93
C ALA A 307 -3.21 4.43 31.65
N ASP A 308 -3.57 5.68 31.41
CA ASP A 308 -3.30 6.30 30.11
C ASP A 308 -1.82 6.75 29.97
N PRO A 309 -1.22 6.52 28.80
CA PRO A 309 0.20 6.70 28.56
C PRO A 309 0.60 8.13 28.14
N VAL A 310 1.90 8.38 28.24
CA VAL A 310 2.62 9.51 27.60
C VAL A 310 2.94 9.10 26.15
N PHE A 311 3.65 7.98 26.00
CA PHE A 311 3.95 7.27 24.76
C PHE A 311 4.13 5.77 25.03
N PHE A 312 4.18 4.97 23.96
CA PHE A 312 4.53 3.56 24.00
C PHE A 312 5.73 3.36 23.07
N ALA A 313 6.82 2.75 23.55
CA ALA A 313 8.06 2.66 22.80
C ALA A 313 8.64 1.25 22.79
N VAL A 314 9.43 0.96 21.77
CA VAL A 314 10.16 -0.30 21.61
C VAL A 314 11.65 -0.04 21.36
N ASN A 315 12.48 -1.01 21.71
CA ASN A 315 13.89 -1.03 21.37
C ASN A 315 14.05 -1.40 19.88
N ASP A 316 14.81 -0.61 19.13
CA ASP A 316 15.06 -0.80 17.69
C ASP A 316 15.76 -2.14 17.41
N ASP A 317 16.54 -2.68 18.37
CA ASP A 317 17.20 -3.98 18.20
C ASP A 317 16.25 -5.17 18.43
N SER A 318 15.12 -4.94 19.09
CA SER A 318 14.15 -5.97 19.47
C SER A 318 13.04 -6.14 18.45
N PHE A 319 12.69 -5.07 17.76
CA PHE A 319 11.63 -5.04 16.76
C PHE A 319 12.12 -4.27 15.54
N SER A 320 11.90 -4.83 14.35
CA SER A 320 11.86 -3.99 13.15
C SER A 320 10.69 -3.04 13.33
N THR A 321 10.96 -1.74 13.40
CA THR A 321 9.90 -0.72 13.44
C THR A 321 9.59 -0.31 12.01
N GLY A 322 8.35 -0.53 11.60
CA GLY A 322 7.91 -0.35 10.21
C GLY A 322 7.58 -1.68 9.58
N CYS A 323 6.30 -1.86 9.27
CA CYS A 323 6.03 -2.52 8.00
C CYS A 323 6.63 -1.57 6.94
N SER A 324 7.51 -2.09 6.09
CA SER A 324 8.01 -1.29 4.97
C SER A 324 6.82 -1.15 4.05
N PRO A 325 6.35 0.08 3.74
CA PRO A 325 5.40 0.27 2.67
C PRO A 325 5.88 -0.50 1.44
N THR A 326 4.96 -1.18 0.76
CA THR A 326 5.26 -1.86 -0.49
C THR A 326 5.70 -0.81 -1.50
N ASP A 327 6.70 -1.15 -2.31
CA ASP A 327 7.22 -0.37 -3.42
C ASP A 327 7.35 -1.40 -4.56
N SER A 328 6.29 -1.52 -5.35
CA SER A 328 6.09 -2.62 -6.31
C SER A 328 7.06 -2.54 -7.49
N ASP A 329 7.32 -1.34 -8.00
CA ASP A 329 8.22 -1.10 -9.13
C ASP A 329 9.67 -0.78 -8.73
N GLY A 330 9.93 -0.50 -7.45
CA GLY A 330 11.26 -0.25 -6.91
C GLY A 330 11.82 1.13 -7.25
N ASP A 331 10.97 2.11 -7.54
CA ASP A 331 11.39 3.47 -7.88
C ASP A 331 11.71 4.35 -6.65
N GLY A 332 11.35 3.86 -5.46
CA GLY A 332 11.63 4.47 -4.16
C GLY A 332 10.47 5.29 -3.59
N LEU A 333 9.31 5.32 -4.23
CA LEU A 333 8.04 5.70 -3.65
C LEU A 333 7.28 4.45 -3.17
N ALA A 334 6.50 4.62 -2.12
CA ALA A 334 5.63 3.56 -1.64
C ALA A 334 4.35 3.56 -2.47
N ASN A 335 3.72 2.40 -2.67
CA ASN A 335 2.48 2.29 -3.44
C ASN A 335 1.41 3.29 -2.94
N GLY A 336 1.18 3.43 -1.63
CA GLY A 336 0.23 4.44 -1.09
C GLY A 336 0.63 5.91 -1.30
N LEU A 337 1.76 6.18 -1.96
CA LEU A 337 2.24 7.51 -2.35
C LEU A 337 2.51 7.60 -3.85
N ASP A 338 2.27 6.52 -4.58
CA ASP A 338 2.60 6.32 -5.99
C ASP A 338 1.31 6.25 -6.81
N LEU A 339 1.18 7.07 -7.85
CA LEU A 339 -0.02 7.10 -8.68
C LEU A 339 0.03 6.09 -9.85
N ASP A 340 1.12 5.34 -9.98
CA ASP A 340 1.44 4.36 -11.04
C ASP A 340 2.40 3.30 -10.47
N SER A 341 1.92 2.47 -9.52
CA SER A 341 2.70 1.59 -8.65
C SER A 341 3.49 0.48 -9.37
N ASP A 342 3.24 0.24 -10.66
CA ASP A 342 4.01 -0.68 -11.49
C ASP A 342 4.70 -0.02 -12.69
N ASN A 343 4.58 1.32 -12.81
CA ASN A 343 5.21 2.15 -13.83
C ASN A 343 4.89 1.72 -15.28
N ASP A 344 3.74 1.09 -15.52
CA ASP A 344 3.29 0.65 -16.84
C ASP A 344 2.63 1.79 -17.65
N GLY A 345 2.33 2.92 -17.00
CA GLY A 345 1.80 4.11 -17.63
C GLY A 345 0.27 4.22 -17.66
N ILE A 346 -0.43 3.26 -17.06
CA ILE A 346 -1.82 3.39 -16.60
C ILE A 346 -1.74 4.10 -15.23
N LEU A 347 -2.85 4.34 -14.55
CA LEU A 347 -2.85 5.02 -13.24
C LEU A 347 -3.54 4.06 -12.29
N ASP A 348 -3.08 4.01 -11.05
CA ASP A 348 -3.62 3.14 -10.02
C ASP A 348 -5.14 3.34 -9.87
N ALA A 349 -5.60 4.59 -9.80
CA ALA A 349 -7.02 4.96 -9.82
C ALA A 349 -7.84 4.47 -11.04
N VAL A 350 -7.20 4.33 -12.22
CA VAL A 350 -7.85 3.76 -13.42
C VAL A 350 -7.99 2.25 -13.25
N GLU A 351 -6.93 1.60 -12.77
CA GLU A 351 -6.83 0.16 -12.62
C GLU A 351 -7.61 -0.38 -11.43
N ALA A 352 -7.80 0.43 -10.39
CA ALA A 352 -8.67 0.17 -9.27
C ALA A 352 -10.12 -0.13 -9.71
N GLY A 353 -10.53 0.36 -10.89
CA GLY A 353 -11.82 0.03 -11.50
C GLY A 353 -13.03 0.74 -10.88
N HIS A 354 -12.82 1.77 -10.06
CA HIS A 354 -13.92 2.52 -9.45
C HIS A 354 -14.63 3.48 -10.44
N GLY A 355 -13.99 3.81 -11.57
CA GLY A 355 -14.60 4.60 -12.65
C GLY A 355 -14.89 6.07 -12.29
N VAL A 356 -14.20 6.60 -11.28
CA VAL A 356 -14.32 8.01 -10.86
C VAL A 356 -13.33 8.83 -11.67
N ALA A 357 -13.74 10.01 -12.11
CA ALA A 357 -12.86 10.88 -12.90
C ALA A 357 -11.76 11.47 -12.02
N THR A 358 -10.51 11.39 -12.48
CA THR A 358 -9.33 11.89 -11.78
C THR A 358 -8.77 13.16 -12.43
N VAL A 359 -7.91 13.88 -11.71
CA VAL A 359 -7.14 15.03 -12.20
C VAL A 359 -5.68 14.83 -11.78
N ASN A 360 -4.83 14.44 -12.73
CA ASN A 360 -3.44 14.02 -12.49
C ASN A 360 -3.36 12.85 -11.49
N GLY A 361 -4.01 11.72 -11.79
CA GLY A 361 -4.06 10.54 -10.91
C GLY A 361 -5.08 10.63 -9.78
N ARG A 362 -5.28 11.82 -9.19
CA ARG A 362 -6.06 11.97 -7.95
C ARG A 362 -7.55 12.20 -8.16
N ILE A 363 -8.38 11.72 -7.25
CA ILE A 363 -9.81 11.98 -7.21
C ILE A 363 -10.07 13.40 -6.65
N PRO A 364 -10.65 14.33 -7.44
CA PRO A 364 -10.98 15.66 -6.94
C PRO A 364 -12.28 15.61 -6.14
N GLY A 365 -12.34 16.28 -4.99
CA GLY A 365 -13.61 16.40 -4.28
C GLY A 365 -13.47 16.70 -2.80
N PRO A 366 -14.58 16.55 -2.05
CA PRO A 366 -14.52 16.49 -0.61
C PRO A 366 -13.90 15.17 -0.15
N VAL A 367 -13.07 15.28 0.87
CA VAL A 367 -12.46 14.16 1.59
C VAL A 367 -12.98 14.18 3.03
N GLY A 368 -13.30 12.99 3.55
CA GLY A 368 -13.74 12.82 4.94
C GLY A 368 -12.57 12.91 5.91
N THR A 369 -12.85 12.92 7.22
CA THR A 369 -11.81 12.82 8.28
C THR A 369 -11.07 11.48 8.29
N ASP A 370 -11.51 10.52 7.48
CA ASP A 370 -10.76 9.29 7.23
C ASP A 370 -9.63 9.46 6.22
N GLY A 371 -9.64 10.49 5.37
CA GLY A 371 -8.64 10.68 4.32
C GLY A 371 -9.04 10.12 2.94
N ILE A 372 -10.05 9.25 2.93
CA ILE A 372 -10.55 8.64 1.68
C ILE A 372 -11.48 9.61 0.93
N PRO A 373 -11.37 9.78 -0.41
CA PRO A 373 -12.30 10.58 -1.20
C PRO A 373 -13.76 10.12 -1.03
N ASP A 374 -14.67 11.05 -0.73
CA ASP A 374 -16.11 10.76 -0.58
C ASP A 374 -16.71 10.16 -1.88
N ALA A 375 -16.05 10.31 -3.03
CA ALA A 375 -16.50 9.80 -4.32
C ALA A 375 -16.44 8.26 -4.43
N VAL A 376 -15.53 7.62 -3.70
CA VAL A 376 -15.38 6.15 -3.62
C VAL A 376 -16.05 5.57 -2.37
N GLN A 377 -16.83 6.39 -1.66
CA GLN A 377 -17.54 5.98 -0.45
C GLN A 377 -19.06 6.15 -0.60
N ALA A 378 -19.83 5.24 0.00
CA ALA A 378 -21.26 5.50 0.19
C ALA A 378 -21.45 6.54 1.32
N PRO A 379 -22.57 7.29 1.36
CA PRO A 379 -22.81 8.28 2.43
C PRO A 379 -22.81 7.72 3.85
N SER A 380 -23.01 6.42 4.04
CA SER A 380 -22.89 5.74 5.34
C SER A 380 -21.46 5.30 5.69
N GLN A 381 -20.53 5.44 4.75
CA GLN A 381 -19.14 5.03 4.87
C GLN A 381 -18.18 6.20 5.12
N TYR A 382 -18.59 7.43 4.83
CA TYR A 382 -17.77 8.61 5.13
C TYR A 382 -17.20 8.57 6.55
N ASN A 383 -15.89 8.76 6.69
CA ASN A 383 -15.17 8.80 7.96
C ASN A 383 -15.03 7.44 8.66
N ASN A 384 -15.19 6.32 7.97
CA ASN A 384 -15.08 4.99 8.59
C ASN A 384 -14.00 4.09 7.97
N GLY A 385 -13.23 4.59 6.99
CA GLY A 385 -12.11 3.87 6.40
C GLY A 385 -12.52 2.73 5.47
N THR A 386 -13.67 2.85 4.80
CA THR A 386 -14.12 1.84 3.84
C THR A 386 -14.55 2.46 2.52
N ILE A 387 -14.29 1.72 1.44
CA ILE A 387 -14.68 2.05 0.06
C ILE A 387 -15.97 1.30 -0.35
N ASN A 388 -16.62 1.76 -1.42
CA ASN A 388 -17.90 1.25 -1.93
C ASN A 388 -17.79 0.39 -3.20
N TYR A 389 -16.56 0.07 -3.60
CA TYR A 389 -16.22 -0.76 -4.76
C TYR A 389 -15.30 -1.91 -4.33
N ASN A 390 -15.07 -2.86 -5.23
CA ASN A 390 -14.02 -3.85 -5.07
C ASN A 390 -12.87 -3.43 -5.99
N ILE A 391 -11.65 -3.38 -5.46
CA ILE A 391 -10.45 -3.14 -6.25
C ILE A 391 -10.33 -4.27 -7.28
N ALA A 392 -9.95 -3.92 -8.51
CA ALA A 392 -9.90 -4.86 -9.61
C ALA A 392 -8.73 -5.86 -9.47
N ASP A 393 -9.03 -7.08 -9.85
CA ASP A 393 -8.13 -8.24 -9.93
C ASP A 393 -8.66 -9.09 -11.09
N SER A 394 -8.14 -8.84 -12.29
CA SER A 394 -8.69 -9.37 -13.54
C SER A 394 -8.51 -10.88 -13.67
N ASP A 395 -7.38 -11.42 -13.20
CA ASP A 395 -7.05 -12.84 -13.29
C ASP A 395 -7.32 -13.64 -11.98
N ASN A 396 -7.67 -12.95 -10.90
CA ASN A 396 -7.96 -13.49 -9.57
C ASN A 396 -6.77 -14.21 -8.91
N ASP A 397 -5.55 -13.73 -9.14
CA ASP A 397 -4.34 -14.32 -8.61
C ASP A 397 -3.84 -13.71 -7.28
N THR A 398 -4.57 -12.70 -6.77
CA THR A 398 -4.29 -11.88 -5.57
C THR A 398 -3.28 -10.75 -5.75
N PHE A 399 -2.69 -10.60 -6.94
CA PHE A 399 -1.99 -9.41 -7.36
C PHE A 399 -3.02 -8.47 -8.00
N LEU A 400 -3.16 -7.27 -7.43
CA LEU A 400 -4.19 -6.33 -7.87
C LEU A 400 -3.70 -5.62 -9.12
N ASN A 401 -4.63 -5.24 -10.02
CA ASN A 401 -4.28 -4.72 -11.33
C ASN A 401 -3.29 -3.56 -11.27
N TYR A 402 -3.50 -2.58 -10.37
CA TYR A 402 -2.62 -1.41 -10.18
C TYR A 402 -1.17 -1.72 -9.77
N THR A 403 -0.84 -2.99 -9.51
CA THR A 403 0.53 -3.42 -9.22
C THR A 403 1.09 -4.37 -10.29
N SER A 404 0.29 -4.71 -11.30
CA SER A 404 0.52 -5.79 -12.25
C SER A 404 0.78 -5.29 -13.65
N ILE A 405 2.00 -5.53 -14.14
CA ILE A 405 2.38 -5.27 -15.53
C ILE A 405 1.64 -6.12 -16.59
N ASP A 406 0.87 -7.13 -16.18
CA ASP A 406 0.09 -8.07 -17.01
C ASP A 406 -1.14 -8.50 -16.19
N SER A 407 -2.13 -7.61 -16.09
CA SER A 407 -3.30 -7.74 -15.19
C SER A 407 -4.17 -8.95 -15.51
N ASP A 408 -4.25 -9.37 -16.78
CA ASP A 408 -5.10 -10.47 -17.21
C ASP A 408 -4.35 -11.80 -17.46
N SER A 409 -3.03 -11.79 -17.26
CA SER A 409 -2.14 -12.94 -17.33
C SER A 409 -2.14 -13.65 -18.69
N ASP A 410 -2.35 -12.92 -19.78
CA ASP A 410 -2.38 -13.48 -21.13
C ASP A 410 -1.01 -13.45 -21.85
N GLY A 411 -0.03 -12.79 -21.23
CA GLY A 411 1.34 -12.65 -21.70
C GLY A 411 1.58 -11.48 -22.66
N CYS A 412 0.61 -10.58 -22.81
CA CYS A 412 0.81 -9.21 -23.25
C CYS A 412 0.97 -8.30 -22.02
N TYR A 413 1.77 -7.24 -22.14
CA TYR A 413 1.92 -6.30 -21.03
C TYR A 413 0.88 -5.20 -21.14
N ASP A 414 0.37 -4.77 -19.99
CA ASP A 414 -0.70 -3.79 -19.85
C ASP A 414 -0.37 -2.48 -20.58
N VAL A 415 0.86 -1.97 -20.45
CA VAL A 415 1.41 -0.84 -21.21
C VAL A 415 1.18 -0.96 -22.73
N VAL A 416 1.30 -2.16 -23.29
CA VAL A 416 1.13 -2.41 -24.72
C VAL A 416 -0.35 -2.46 -25.08
N GLU A 417 -1.17 -3.09 -24.25
CA GLU A 417 -2.61 -3.24 -24.45
C GLU A 417 -3.36 -1.93 -24.27
N ALA A 418 -2.94 -1.10 -23.33
CA ALA A 418 -3.41 0.27 -23.18
C ALA A 418 -3.04 1.17 -24.36
N GLY A 419 -2.23 0.68 -25.31
CA GLY A 419 -1.81 1.39 -26.52
C GLY A 419 -0.66 2.36 -26.28
N PHE A 420 0.10 2.18 -25.21
CA PHE A 420 1.29 2.97 -24.90
C PHE A 420 2.55 2.35 -25.50
N THR A 421 3.71 2.91 -25.17
CA THR A 421 4.98 2.54 -25.82
C THR A 421 5.89 1.81 -24.85
N ASP A 422 6.25 0.58 -25.19
CA ASP A 422 7.29 -0.22 -24.54
C ASP A 422 8.30 -0.72 -25.61
N PRO A 423 9.33 0.07 -25.97
CA PRO A 423 10.29 -0.29 -27.00
C PRO A 423 11.34 -1.33 -26.60
N ASP A 424 11.60 -1.56 -25.31
CA ASP A 424 12.54 -2.54 -24.78
C ASP A 424 11.88 -3.85 -24.31
N GLY A 425 10.56 -3.89 -24.23
CA GLY A 425 9.76 -5.09 -23.97
C GLY A 425 9.86 -5.55 -22.53
N ASP A 426 9.96 -4.62 -21.58
CA ASP A 426 10.08 -4.92 -20.15
C ASP A 426 8.77 -4.73 -19.36
N GLY A 427 7.69 -4.31 -20.04
CA GLY A 427 6.38 -4.07 -19.44
C GLY A 427 6.21 -2.68 -18.84
N LEU A 428 7.24 -1.82 -18.88
CA LEU A 428 7.19 -0.47 -18.32
C LEU A 428 6.97 0.59 -19.39
N LEU A 429 6.48 1.76 -18.98
CA LEU A 429 6.26 2.87 -19.89
C LEU A 429 7.58 3.47 -20.40
N GLY A 430 7.84 3.31 -21.69
CA GLY A 430 8.96 3.92 -22.38
C GLY A 430 10.19 3.03 -22.40
N ASN A 431 11.38 3.59 -22.15
CA ASN A 431 12.61 2.77 -22.06
C ASN A 431 13.20 2.89 -20.66
N SER A 432 13.68 1.77 -20.14
CA SER A 432 14.35 1.70 -18.86
C SER A 432 15.78 2.28 -18.88
N PRO A 433 16.26 2.91 -17.79
CA PRO A 433 15.52 3.21 -16.56
C PRO A 433 14.53 4.37 -16.74
N VAL A 434 13.33 4.21 -16.20
CA VAL A 434 12.32 5.27 -16.15
C VAL A 434 12.73 6.37 -15.16
N THR A 435 12.16 7.56 -15.34
CA THR A 435 12.33 8.67 -14.39
C THR A 435 10.96 9.18 -14.01
N ILE A 436 10.68 9.23 -12.72
CA ILE A 436 9.37 9.58 -12.18
C ILE A 436 9.30 11.01 -11.65
N ASN A 437 8.08 11.47 -11.42
CA ASN A 437 7.83 12.75 -10.75
C ASN A 437 7.70 12.55 -9.22
N SER A 438 7.17 13.54 -8.49
CA SER A 438 7.03 13.44 -7.02
C SER A 438 5.86 12.57 -6.55
N SER A 439 5.06 12.07 -7.47
CA SER A 439 3.83 11.30 -7.26
C SER A 439 3.85 10.04 -8.13
N GLY A 440 5.03 9.42 -8.31
CA GLY A 440 5.14 8.13 -9.00
C GLY A 440 5.16 8.14 -10.52
N MET A 441 4.39 9.02 -11.18
CA MET A 441 4.23 8.88 -12.64
C MET A 441 5.52 9.15 -13.46
N VAL A 442 5.82 8.26 -14.42
CA VAL A 442 6.87 8.34 -15.44
C VAL A 442 6.82 9.64 -16.26
N LEU A 443 7.99 10.26 -16.44
CA LEU A 443 8.14 11.51 -17.16
C LEU A 443 8.55 11.32 -18.63
N GLY A 444 7.78 11.93 -19.53
CA GLY A 444 8.22 12.25 -20.90
C GLY A 444 8.23 11.07 -21.88
N GLN A 445 7.61 9.95 -21.54
CA GLN A 445 7.53 8.75 -22.38
C GLN A 445 6.17 8.59 -23.10
N GLY A 446 5.13 9.30 -22.67
CA GLY A 446 3.76 9.08 -23.16
C GLY A 446 2.86 8.67 -22.00
N GLY A 447 1.87 7.80 -22.26
CA GLY A 447 1.02 7.22 -21.22
C GLY A 447 -0.01 8.15 -20.61
N TYR A 448 -0.67 7.66 -19.55
CA TYR A 448 -1.64 8.37 -18.72
C TYR A 448 -2.80 9.00 -19.52
N THR A 449 -3.18 8.32 -20.59
CA THR A 449 -4.40 8.62 -21.35
C THR A 449 -5.38 7.46 -21.19
N THR A 450 -6.61 7.60 -21.68
CA THR A 450 -7.59 6.50 -21.63
C THR A 450 -7.02 5.25 -22.31
N PRO A 451 -6.92 4.11 -21.60
CA PRO A 451 -6.50 2.84 -22.19
C PRO A 451 -7.39 2.44 -23.37
N VAL A 452 -6.85 1.60 -24.25
CA VAL A 452 -7.57 1.11 -25.43
C VAL A 452 -8.62 0.08 -25.01
N ASP A 453 -9.79 0.17 -25.65
CA ASP A 453 -10.85 -0.84 -25.69
C ASP A 453 -11.02 -1.15 -27.20
N GLY A 454 -10.31 -2.17 -27.66
CA GLY A 454 -10.10 -2.47 -29.07
C GLY A 454 -11.36 -2.98 -29.75
N ASP A 455 -12.16 -3.78 -29.05
CA ASP A 455 -13.39 -4.38 -29.57
C ASP A 455 -14.67 -3.56 -29.25
N GLY A 456 -14.54 -2.51 -28.42
CA GLY A 456 -15.59 -1.56 -28.06
C GLY A 456 -16.61 -2.12 -27.05
N ASN A 457 -16.22 -3.10 -26.23
CA ASN A 457 -17.11 -3.80 -25.30
C ASN A 457 -17.21 -3.12 -23.91
N THR A 458 -16.52 -2.00 -23.70
CA THR A 458 -16.44 -1.21 -22.45
C THR A 458 -15.57 -1.79 -21.34
N VAL A 459 -14.83 -2.84 -21.62
CA VAL A 459 -13.73 -3.34 -20.81
C VAL A 459 -12.44 -2.99 -21.56
N TYR A 460 -11.41 -2.57 -20.83
CA TYR A 460 -10.15 -2.19 -21.48
C TYR A 460 -9.31 -3.43 -21.76
N ASP A 461 -8.56 -3.41 -22.85
CA ASP A 461 -7.87 -4.58 -23.38
C ASP A 461 -6.88 -5.17 -22.36
N TYR A 462 -6.18 -4.34 -21.58
CA TYR A 462 -5.24 -4.78 -20.52
C TYR A 462 -5.87 -5.59 -19.38
N THR A 463 -7.21 -5.69 -19.35
CA THR A 463 -7.95 -6.47 -18.35
C THR A 463 -8.71 -7.64 -18.96
N GLU A 464 -8.58 -7.87 -20.26
CA GLU A 464 -9.38 -8.83 -21.04
C GLU A 464 -8.55 -9.94 -21.68
N ALA A 465 -8.33 -11.02 -20.89
CA ALA A 465 -7.47 -12.13 -21.29
C ALA A 465 -7.66 -12.55 -22.76
N GLY A 466 -6.67 -12.15 -23.56
CA GLY A 466 -6.62 -12.29 -24.99
C GLY A 466 -5.89 -13.55 -25.42
N ASN A 467 -5.98 -13.85 -26.71
CA ASN A 467 -5.22 -14.94 -27.31
C ASN A 467 -4.96 -14.63 -28.78
N SER A 468 -3.81 -15.09 -29.28
CA SER A 468 -3.48 -15.00 -30.71
C SER A 468 -4.52 -15.71 -31.59
N PRO A 469 -4.90 -15.12 -32.75
CA PRO A 469 -5.81 -15.76 -33.70
C PRO A 469 -5.26 -17.08 -34.25
N THR A 470 -6.09 -18.13 -34.21
CA THR A 470 -5.70 -19.44 -34.79
C THR A 470 -6.65 -19.91 -35.89
N VAL A 471 -6.08 -20.55 -36.91
CA VAL A 471 -6.84 -21.22 -37.97
C VAL A 471 -7.12 -22.66 -37.57
N SER A 472 -8.37 -22.95 -37.22
CA SER A 472 -8.83 -24.29 -36.86
C SER A 472 -9.10 -25.18 -38.09
N ALA A 473 -9.64 -24.60 -39.16
CA ALA A 473 -9.85 -25.32 -40.41
C ALA A 473 -9.84 -24.37 -41.62
N ILE A 474 -9.26 -24.83 -42.72
CA ILE A 474 -9.29 -24.12 -44.00
C ILE A 474 -9.29 -25.12 -45.15
N GLN A 475 -10.00 -24.80 -46.22
CA GLN A 475 -9.91 -25.57 -47.46
C GLN A 475 -8.54 -25.36 -48.12
N THR A 476 -8.00 -26.37 -48.81
CA THR A 476 -6.74 -26.21 -49.56
C THR A 476 -7.00 -25.94 -51.04
N ASN A 477 -8.14 -26.39 -51.55
CA ASN A 477 -8.60 -26.17 -52.92
C ASN A 477 -10.08 -25.82 -52.91
N ALA A 478 -10.46 -24.78 -53.63
CA ALA A 478 -11.83 -24.37 -53.83
C ALA A 478 -12.21 -24.60 -55.31
N ILE A 479 -13.22 -25.44 -55.55
CA ILE A 479 -13.74 -25.66 -56.90
C ILE A 479 -14.97 -24.77 -57.07
N ILE A 480 -14.88 -23.79 -57.97
CA ILE A 480 -15.98 -22.88 -58.30
C ILE A 480 -16.26 -22.97 -59.80
N PHE A 481 -17.52 -22.76 -60.20
CA PHE A 481 -17.90 -22.85 -61.60
C PHE A 481 -17.94 -21.47 -62.28
N ASP A 482 -17.46 -21.41 -63.52
CA ASP A 482 -17.51 -20.21 -64.37
C ASP A 482 -18.90 -19.57 -64.36
N GLY A 483 -18.97 -18.27 -64.05
CA GLY A 483 -20.19 -17.47 -63.98
C GLY A 483 -21.13 -17.76 -62.80
N HIS A 484 -20.72 -18.57 -61.82
CA HIS A 484 -21.53 -18.90 -60.64
C HIS A 484 -20.82 -18.50 -59.34
N PRO A 485 -21.49 -17.79 -58.42
CA PRO A 485 -20.89 -17.45 -57.15
C PRO A 485 -20.38 -18.67 -56.39
N GLY A 486 -19.27 -18.52 -55.68
CA GLY A 486 -18.75 -19.55 -54.79
C GLY A 486 -18.02 -18.93 -53.61
N ASN A 487 -17.93 -19.71 -52.52
CA ASN A 487 -17.47 -19.21 -51.23
C ASN A 487 -16.15 -19.84 -50.84
N LEU A 488 -15.28 -19.03 -50.26
CA LEU A 488 -14.10 -19.46 -49.53
C LEU A 488 -14.37 -19.29 -48.03
N ASN A 489 -14.45 -20.39 -47.29
CA ASN A 489 -14.69 -20.37 -45.85
C ASN A 489 -13.41 -20.73 -45.09
N ILE A 490 -13.27 -20.13 -43.92
CA ILE A 490 -12.30 -20.50 -42.90
C ILE A 490 -13.01 -20.71 -41.56
N ILE A 491 -12.43 -21.50 -40.68
CA ILE A 491 -12.85 -21.61 -39.28
C ILE A 491 -11.67 -21.21 -38.42
N THR A 492 -11.87 -20.20 -37.58
CA THR A 492 -10.85 -19.61 -36.72
C THR A 492 -11.32 -19.59 -35.26
N THR A 493 -10.39 -19.34 -34.35
CA THR A 493 -10.66 -19.00 -32.95
C THR A 493 -9.89 -17.72 -32.62
N ASN A 494 -10.40 -16.96 -31.64
CA ASN A 494 -9.77 -15.71 -31.15
C ASN A 494 -9.52 -14.73 -32.30
N THR A 495 -10.54 -14.51 -33.14
CA THR A 495 -10.43 -13.63 -34.32
C THR A 495 -11.62 -12.70 -34.34
N THR A 496 -11.36 -11.40 -34.29
CA THR A 496 -12.38 -10.36 -34.42
C THR A 496 -12.37 -9.72 -35.81
N GLN A 497 -11.20 -9.66 -36.46
CA GLN A 497 -11.06 -9.10 -37.81
C GLN A 497 -10.45 -10.08 -38.82
N TYR A 498 -10.87 -9.91 -40.08
CA TYR A 498 -10.37 -10.64 -41.23
C TYR A 498 -9.96 -9.65 -42.33
N GLN A 499 -8.88 -9.95 -43.05
CA GLN A 499 -8.52 -9.27 -44.29
C GLN A 499 -8.16 -10.31 -45.35
N TRP A 500 -9.08 -10.58 -46.27
CA TRP A 500 -8.81 -11.48 -47.39
C TRP A 500 -7.81 -10.87 -48.37
N GLN A 501 -6.93 -11.72 -48.90
CA GLN A 501 -5.88 -11.38 -49.85
C GLN A 501 -5.88 -12.34 -51.04
N VAL A 502 -5.60 -11.81 -52.24
CA VAL A 502 -5.49 -12.60 -53.48
C VAL A 502 -4.09 -12.47 -54.09
N SER A 503 -3.58 -13.58 -54.63
CA SER A 503 -2.40 -13.62 -55.46
C SER A 503 -2.76 -14.13 -56.86
N THR A 504 -2.31 -13.38 -57.86
CA THR A 504 -2.51 -13.67 -59.30
C THR A 504 -1.21 -14.05 -60.00
N ASP A 505 -0.10 -14.14 -59.25
CA ASP A 505 1.26 -14.37 -59.75
C ASP A 505 1.89 -15.64 -59.18
N GLY A 506 1.06 -16.59 -58.74
CA GLY A 506 1.51 -17.88 -58.21
C GLY A 506 2.06 -17.81 -56.78
N GLY A 507 1.65 -16.80 -56.00
CA GLY A 507 1.99 -16.65 -54.58
C GLY A 507 3.19 -15.74 -54.32
N ALA A 508 3.68 -15.01 -55.33
CA ALA A 508 4.80 -14.09 -55.15
C ALA A 508 4.36 -12.80 -54.44
N ASN A 509 3.15 -12.30 -54.75
CA ASN A 509 2.55 -11.16 -54.07
C ASN A 509 1.08 -11.44 -53.73
N PHE A 510 0.66 -10.99 -52.55
CA PHE A 510 -0.73 -11.03 -52.09
C PHE A 510 -1.22 -9.59 -51.91
N ALA A 511 -2.35 -9.26 -52.52
CA ALA A 511 -2.98 -7.96 -52.43
C ALA A 511 -4.30 -8.05 -51.65
N ASP A 512 -4.56 -7.06 -50.80
CA ASP A 512 -5.81 -6.94 -50.05
C ASP A 512 -7.00 -6.80 -51.01
N ILE A 513 -8.08 -7.47 -50.63
CA ILE A 513 -9.34 -7.48 -51.35
C ILE A 513 -10.37 -6.70 -50.53
N SER A 514 -11.20 -5.92 -51.20
CA SER A 514 -12.30 -5.16 -50.58
C SER A 514 -13.65 -5.56 -51.17
N ASP A 515 -14.72 -5.34 -50.43
CA ASP A 515 -16.11 -5.53 -50.84
C ASP A 515 -16.51 -4.60 -52.00
N PHE A 516 -16.12 -5.00 -53.21
CA PHE A 516 -16.47 -4.30 -54.44
C PHE A 516 -16.35 -5.22 -55.66
N GLY A 517 -17.36 -5.18 -56.54
CA GLY A 517 -17.36 -5.87 -57.82
C GLY A 517 -17.34 -7.40 -57.70
N MET A 518 -16.16 -8.00 -57.76
CA MET A 518 -15.97 -9.45 -57.80
C MET A 518 -16.06 -10.12 -56.43
N TYR A 519 -15.94 -9.36 -55.35
CA TYR A 519 -15.81 -9.88 -53.98
C TYR A 519 -16.83 -9.26 -53.03
N SER A 520 -17.25 -10.04 -52.04
CA SER A 520 -18.04 -9.61 -50.88
C SER A 520 -17.73 -10.48 -49.66
N GLY A 521 -17.83 -9.94 -48.45
CA GLY A 521 -17.44 -10.61 -47.21
C GLY A 521 -15.92 -10.66 -46.99
N THR A 522 -15.17 -9.70 -47.54
CA THR A 522 -13.69 -9.63 -47.45
C THR A 522 -13.16 -9.40 -46.04
N ASP A 523 -14.02 -9.03 -45.10
CA ASP A 523 -13.79 -8.81 -43.67
C ASP A 523 -14.47 -9.87 -42.78
N THR A 524 -14.88 -11.00 -43.36
CA THR A 524 -15.56 -12.08 -42.64
C THR A 524 -14.84 -13.42 -42.79
N ASP A 525 -15.29 -14.43 -42.03
CA ASP A 525 -14.86 -15.82 -42.17
C ASP A 525 -15.20 -16.47 -43.53
N THR A 526 -15.97 -15.77 -44.38
CA THR A 526 -16.51 -16.26 -45.64
C THR A 526 -16.36 -15.24 -46.77
N LEU A 527 -15.34 -15.42 -47.62
CA LEU A 527 -15.21 -14.65 -48.86
C LEU A 527 -16.13 -15.22 -49.94
N THR A 528 -17.01 -14.38 -50.50
CA THR A 528 -17.80 -14.75 -51.68
C THR A 528 -17.17 -14.17 -52.95
N ILE A 529 -16.91 -15.03 -53.94
CA ILE A 529 -16.50 -14.62 -55.28
C ILE A 529 -17.76 -14.56 -56.14
N ASN A 530 -18.22 -13.35 -56.46
CA ASN A 530 -19.55 -13.08 -57.03
C ASN A 530 -19.71 -13.47 -58.51
N ASN A 531 -18.67 -13.28 -59.32
CA ASN A 531 -18.72 -13.58 -60.75
C ASN A 531 -17.37 -14.15 -61.25
N PRO A 532 -16.99 -15.35 -60.81
CA PRO A 532 -15.73 -15.97 -61.17
C PRO A 532 -15.69 -16.33 -62.65
N ASN A 533 -14.50 -16.27 -63.25
CA ASN A 533 -14.31 -16.66 -64.65
C ASN A 533 -13.02 -17.47 -64.86
N MET A 534 -12.91 -18.12 -66.02
CA MET A 534 -11.76 -18.98 -66.35
C MET A 534 -10.36 -18.34 -66.23
N SER A 535 -10.23 -17.01 -66.26
CA SER A 535 -8.92 -16.35 -66.06
C SER A 535 -8.43 -16.36 -64.61
N MET A 536 -9.32 -16.70 -63.67
CA MET A 536 -9.03 -16.82 -62.25
C MET A 536 -8.60 -18.23 -61.85
N ASP A 537 -8.60 -19.18 -62.79
CA ASP A 537 -8.13 -20.53 -62.54
C ASP A 537 -6.66 -20.51 -62.10
N GLY A 538 -6.36 -21.10 -60.95
CA GLY A 538 -5.05 -21.07 -60.31
C GLY A 538 -4.76 -19.85 -59.44
N TYR A 539 -5.71 -18.92 -59.26
CA TYR A 539 -5.55 -17.84 -58.27
C TYR A 539 -5.43 -18.41 -56.87
N LEU A 540 -4.63 -17.75 -56.04
CA LEU A 540 -4.37 -18.15 -54.66
C LEU A 540 -5.00 -17.13 -53.72
N TYR A 541 -5.64 -17.63 -52.66
CA TYR A 541 -6.28 -16.80 -51.64
C TYR A 541 -5.72 -17.16 -50.27
N ARG A 542 -5.60 -16.15 -49.41
CA ARG A 542 -5.33 -16.31 -47.97
C ARG A 542 -6.06 -15.22 -47.20
N VAL A 543 -6.12 -15.34 -45.90
CA VAL A 543 -6.70 -14.32 -45.02
C VAL A 543 -5.72 -13.98 -43.91
N GLN A 544 -5.59 -12.69 -43.61
CA GLN A 544 -4.91 -12.21 -42.41
C GLN A 544 -5.95 -12.06 -41.30
N LEU A 545 -5.60 -12.49 -40.10
CA LEU A 545 -6.46 -12.55 -38.92
C LEU A 545 -5.87 -11.65 -37.84
N TYR A 546 -6.74 -10.97 -37.12
CA TYR A 546 -6.41 -10.11 -36.00
C TYR A 546 -7.42 -10.30 -34.87
N ASN A 547 -6.98 -10.08 -33.64
CA ASN A 547 -7.83 -10.00 -32.46
C ASN A 547 -7.68 -8.58 -31.91
N GLU A 548 -8.77 -7.81 -31.93
CA GLU A 548 -8.76 -6.42 -31.50
C GLU A 548 -8.44 -6.26 -30.01
N ALA A 549 -8.91 -7.19 -29.18
CA ALA A 549 -8.63 -7.24 -27.75
C ALA A 549 -7.33 -8.01 -27.42
N TYR A 550 -6.39 -8.16 -28.37
CA TYR A 550 -5.08 -8.78 -28.09
C TYR A 550 -4.00 -8.25 -29.04
N VAL A 551 -3.57 -7.02 -28.77
CA VAL A 551 -2.69 -6.25 -29.67
C VAL A 551 -1.28 -6.82 -29.79
N CYS A 552 -0.80 -7.58 -28.79
CA CYS A 552 0.51 -8.22 -28.81
C CYS A 552 0.64 -9.30 -29.90
N SER A 553 -0.46 -9.79 -30.48
CA SER A 553 -0.37 -10.80 -31.52
C SER A 553 0.04 -10.21 -32.87
N PRO A 554 1.09 -10.75 -33.51
CA PRO A 554 1.34 -10.44 -34.91
C PRO A 554 0.20 -10.99 -35.78
N LEU A 555 -0.13 -10.29 -36.88
CA LEU A 555 -1.12 -10.73 -37.86
C LEU A 555 -0.94 -12.22 -38.23
N SER A 556 -1.91 -13.05 -37.85
CA SER A 556 -1.89 -14.48 -38.14
C SER A 556 -2.36 -14.70 -39.58
N THR A 557 -1.52 -15.32 -40.41
CA THR A 557 -1.83 -15.53 -41.84
C THR A 557 -2.24 -16.97 -42.08
N SER A 558 -3.38 -17.16 -42.74
CA SER A 558 -3.88 -18.49 -43.07
C SER A 558 -2.98 -19.24 -44.07
N ASN A 559 -3.14 -20.56 -44.13
CA ASN A 559 -2.67 -21.33 -45.27
C ASN A 559 -3.36 -20.87 -46.57
N ILE A 560 -2.77 -21.21 -47.72
CA ILE A 560 -3.25 -20.80 -49.04
C ILE A 560 -4.37 -21.73 -49.53
N ILE A 561 -5.44 -21.11 -50.07
CA ILE A 561 -6.49 -21.75 -50.86
C ILE A 561 -6.16 -21.59 -52.35
N THR A 562 -6.10 -22.69 -53.10
CA THR A 562 -6.01 -22.63 -54.57
C THR A 562 -7.39 -22.67 -55.21
N LEU A 563 -7.69 -21.74 -56.11
CA LEU A 563 -8.95 -21.68 -56.86
C LEU A 563 -8.86 -22.51 -58.15
N ASP A 564 -9.79 -23.45 -58.33
CA ASP A 564 -9.98 -24.27 -59.55
C ASP A 564 -11.32 -23.87 -60.20
N ILE A 565 -11.25 -23.21 -61.35
CA ILE A 565 -12.44 -22.78 -62.10
C ILE A 565 -12.81 -23.83 -63.14
N ARG A 566 -14.02 -24.39 -63.00
CA ARG A 566 -14.55 -25.41 -63.90
C ARG A 566 -15.78 -24.91 -64.66
N VAL A 567 -16.09 -25.57 -65.78
CA VAL A 567 -17.33 -25.35 -66.53
C VAL A 567 -18.36 -26.42 -66.16
N GLN A 568 -19.61 -26.02 -65.87
CA GLN A 568 -20.67 -26.96 -65.48
C GLN A 568 -21.10 -27.92 -66.60
N THR A 569 -21.01 -27.51 -67.87
CA THR A 569 -21.52 -28.30 -68.99
C THR A 569 -20.53 -28.37 -70.14
N ILE A 570 -20.05 -29.58 -70.43
CA ILE A 570 -19.28 -29.88 -71.65
C ILE A 570 -20.25 -30.45 -72.69
N ILE A 571 -20.69 -29.66 -73.67
CA ILE A 571 -21.47 -30.20 -74.80
C ILE A 571 -20.50 -30.80 -75.82
N THR A 572 -20.31 -32.13 -75.78
CA THR A 572 -19.62 -32.83 -76.87
C THR A 572 -20.60 -33.19 -77.98
N ASN A 573 -20.45 -32.60 -79.15
CA ASN A 573 -21.28 -32.90 -80.32
C ASN A 573 -20.85 -34.24 -80.95
N ARG A 574 -21.38 -35.38 -80.49
CA ARG A 574 -21.14 -36.69 -81.11
C ARG A 574 -21.94 -36.77 -82.43
N LYS A 575 -21.23 -36.63 -83.54
CA LYS A 575 -21.70 -36.66 -84.93
C LYS A 575 -22.61 -37.86 -85.23
N ILE A 576 -23.83 -37.60 -85.73
CA ILE A 576 -24.78 -38.60 -86.25
C ILE A 576 -24.21 -39.21 -87.54
N THR A 577 -24.24 -40.54 -87.67
CA THR A 577 -24.01 -41.22 -88.96
C THR A 577 -25.33 -41.85 -89.42
N TYR A 578 -25.89 -41.36 -90.51
CA TYR A 578 -26.92 -42.08 -91.27
C TYR A 578 -26.24 -43.08 -92.20
N ARG A 579 -26.71 -44.33 -92.24
CA ARG A 579 -26.50 -45.21 -93.39
C ARG A 579 -27.79 -45.23 -94.21
N VAL A 580 -27.66 -44.82 -95.46
CA VAL A 580 -28.67 -44.98 -96.52
C VAL A 580 -28.31 -46.25 -97.29
N ASN A 581 -29.20 -47.23 -97.25
CA ASN A 581 -29.79 -47.95 -98.39
C ASN A 581 -30.67 -49.08 -97.87
#